data_AF-A0A963H681-F1
#
_entry.id   AF-A0A963H681-F1
#
_cell.length_a   1.000
_cell.length_b   1.000
_cell.length_c   1.000
_cell.angle_alpha   90.00
_cell.angle_beta   90.00
_cell.angle_gamma   90.00
#
_symmetry.space_group_name_H-M   'P 1'
#
loop_
_entity.id
_entity.type
_entity.pdbx_description
1 polymer ?
#
loop_
_entity_poly.entity_id
_entity_poly.type
_entity_poly.pdbx_seq_one_letter_code
_entity_poly.pdbx_strand_id
1 'polypeptide(L)'
;MSAKLERLEVLLGEVFGARALSIKKDRGELTLEVAAADYHAVAVELRDRPELAFEQLIDVSGLDYQTWANQVWGRERFAVATHLLSIANNWRLR
;
A
#
# COMPACT_ATOMS: atom_id res chain seq x y z
N MET A 1 0.36 -18.73 6.82
CA MET A 1 0.73 -17.31 6.55
C MET A 1 -0.19 -16.62 5.54
N SER A 2 -0.90 -17.34 4.65
CA SER A 2 -1.76 -16.76 3.61
C SER A 2 -3.05 -16.08 4.11
N ALA A 3 -3.79 -16.72 5.03
CA ALA A 3 -5.12 -16.25 5.46
C ALA A 3 -5.14 -14.84 6.09
N LYS A 4 -4.04 -14.43 6.74
CA LYS A 4 -3.91 -13.09 7.33
C LYS A 4 -3.82 -12.00 6.26
N LEU A 5 -3.02 -12.24 5.22
CA LEU A 5 -2.88 -11.30 4.10
C LEU A 5 -4.14 -11.26 3.25
N GLU A 6 -4.80 -12.40 3.05
CA GLU A 6 -6.09 -12.48 2.36
C GLU A 6 -7.17 -11.65 3.09
N ARG A 7 -7.22 -11.73 4.42
CA ARG A 7 -8.14 -10.91 5.22
C ARG A 7 -7.85 -9.42 5.05
N LEU A 8 -6.58 -9.03 5.06
CA LEU A 8 -6.19 -7.63 4.87
C LEU A 8 -6.51 -7.15 3.44
N GLU A 9 -6.25 -7.98 2.44
CA GLU A 9 -6.56 -7.71 1.03
C GLU A 9 -8.05 -7.43 0.82
N VAL A 10 -8.93 -8.29 1.37
CA VAL A 10 -10.39 -8.07 1.32
C VAL A 10 -10.77 -6.76 2.02
N LEU A 11 -10.25 -6.53 3.22
CA LEU A 11 -10.57 -5.34 3.99
C LEU A 11 -10.13 -4.05 3.28
N LEU A 12 -8.94 -4.02 2.69
CA LEU A 12 -8.48 -2.88 1.91
C LEU A 12 -9.35 -2.64 0.67
N GLY A 13 -9.78 -3.71 0.00
CA GLY A 13 -10.71 -3.62 -1.13
C GLY A 13 -12.07 -3.03 -0.74
N GLU A 14 -12.62 -3.46 0.39
CA GLU A 14 -13.89 -2.95 0.92
C GLU A 14 -13.80 -1.49 1.37
N VAL A 15 -12.70 -1.10 2.01
CA VAL A 15 -12.52 0.25 2.55
C VAL A 15 -12.22 1.28 1.46
N PHE A 16 -11.33 0.94 0.52
CA PHE A 16 -10.79 1.92 -0.44
C PHE A 16 -11.44 1.84 -1.82
N GLY A 17 -12.06 0.72 -2.20
CA GLY A 17 -12.78 0.58 -3.46
C GLY A 17 -12.01 1.12 -4.66
N ALA A 18 -12.57 2.10 -5.35
CA ALA A 18 -11.95 2.71 -6.53
C ALA A 18 -10.64 3.47 -6.27
N ARG A 19 -10.35 3.87 -5.02
CA ARG A 19 -9.06 4.50 -4.66
C ARG A 19 -7.91 3.49 -4.56
N ALA A 20 -8.23 2.20 -4.39
CA ALA A 20 -7.26 1.12 -4.51
C ALA A 20 -7.05 0.79 -6.00
N LEU A 21 -6.08 1.45 -6.63
CA LEU A 21 -5.75 1.21 -8.03
C LEU A 21 -5.26 -0.22 -8.26
N SER A 22 -4.51 -0.76 -7.31
CA SER A 22 -4.16 -2.18 -7.27
C SER A 22 -3.91 -2.64 -5.84
N ILE A 23 -4.20 -3.92 -5.56
CA ILE A 23 -3.76 -4.61 -4.36
C ILE A 23 -2.99 -5.85 -4.81
N LYS A 24 -1.69 -5.89 -4.51
CA LYS A 24 -0.80 -6.95 -4.99
C LYS A 24 -0.19 -7.71 -3.83
N LYS A 25 -0.32 -9.03 -3.87
CA LYS A 25 0.43 -9.94 -3.01
C LYS A 25 1.66 -10.45 -3.75
N ASP A 26 2.85 -10.22 -3.21
CA ASP A 26 4.09 -10.77 -3.75
C ASP A 26 5.05 -11.12 -2.59
N ARG A 27 5.70 -12.27 -2.67
CA ARG A 27 6.70 -12.74 -1.67
C ARG A 27 6.28 -12.64 -0.20
N GLY A 28 4.98 -12.78 0.10
CA GLY A 28 4.46 -12.70 1.47
C GLY A 28 4.24 -11.28 1.98
N GLU A 29 4.22 -10.30 1.09
CA GLU A 29 3.89 -8.90 1.37
C GLU A 29 2.64 -8.49 0.59
N LEU A 30 1.93 -7.49 1.12
CA LEU A 30 0.79 -6.87 0.47
C LEU A 30 1.15 -5.42 0.12
N THR A 31 0.81 -5.00 -1.10
CA THR A 31 1.03 -3.63 -1.58
C THR A 31 -0.28 -3.03 -2.05
N LEU A 32 -0.63 -1.85 -1.55
CA LEU A 32 -1.77 -1.04 -1.97
C LEU A 32 -1.27 0.13 -2.84
N GLU A 33 -1.60 0.11 -4.12
CA GLU A 33 -1.32 1.21 -5.04
C GLU A 33 -2.50 2.19 -5.03
N VAL A 34 -2.22 3.47 -4.84
CA VAL A 34 -3.22 4.56 -4.87
C VAL A 34 -2.72 5.70 -5.74
N ALA A 35 -3.65 6.54 -6.21
CA ALA A 35 -3.27 7.75 -6.92
C ALA A 35 -2.56 8.73 -5.97
N ALA A 36 -1.58 9.48 -6.49
CA ALA A 36 -0.86 10.47 -5.70
C ALA A 36 -1.79 11.52 -5.06
N ALA A 37 -2.87 11.88 -5.74
CA ALA A 37 -3.88 12.81 -5.24
C ALA A 37 -4.67 12.26 -4.03
N ASP A 38 -4.83 10.94 -3.93
CA ASP A 38 -5.60 10.27 -2.88
C ASP A 38 -4.73 9.86 -1.69
N TYR A 39 -3.41 9.85 -1.84
CA TYR A 39 -2.46 9.30 -0.86
C TYR A 39 -2.69 9.82 0.56
N HIS A 40 -2.81 11.14 0.74
CA HIS A 40 -2.97 11.71 2.08
C HIS A 40 -4.27 11.25 2.76
N ALA A 41 -5.39 11.24 2.03
CA ALA A 41 -6.67 10.78 2.56
C ALA A 41 -6.63 9.28 2.89
N VAL A 42 -6.03 8.46 2.02
CA VAL A 42 -5.84 7.02 2.27
C VAL A 42 -4.95 6.77 3.48
N ALA A 43 -3.84 7.50 3.61
CA ALA A 43 -2.91 7.36 4.75
C ALA A 43 -3.58 7.73 6.09
N VAL A 44 -4.43 8.77 6.10
CA VAL A 44 -5.23 9.14 7.27
C VAL A 44 -6.21 8.03 7.64
N GLU A 45 -6.94 7.47 6.67
CA GLU A 45 -7.87 6.37 6.94
C GLU A 45 -7.18 5.07 7.36
N LEU A 46 -6.02 4.73 6.76
CA LEU A 46 -5.19 3.61 7.17
C LEU A 46 -4.77 3.72 8.64
N ARG A 47 -4.47 4.93 9.11
CA ARG A 47 -4.09 5.22 10.50
C ARG A 47 -5.28 5.20 11.45
N ASP A 48 -6.37 5.88 11.08
CA ASP A 48 -7.45 6.24 12.02
C ASP A 48 -8.56 5.19 12.12
N ARG A 49 -8.72 4.31 11.12
CA ARG A 49 -9.69 3.20 11.20
C ARG A 49 -9.18 2.14 12.17
N PRO A 50 -9.92 1.80 13.25
CA PRO A 50 -9.46 0.82 14.24
C PRO A 50 -9.18 -0.56 13.64
N GLU A 51 -9.97 -0.95 12.64
CA GLU A 51 -9.78 -2.19 11.92
C GLU A 51 -8.51 -2.22 11.05
N LEU A 52 -7.86 -1.08 10.77
CA LEU A 52 -6.59 -0.97 10.03
C LEU A 52 -5.43 -0.58 10.97
N ALA A 53 -5.55 0.54 11.66
CA ALA A 53 -4.64 1.07 12.69
C ALA A 53 -3.15 1.02 12.31
N PHE A 54 -2.80 1.48 11.10
CA PHE A 54 -1.40 1.61 10.67
C PHE A 54 -0.73 2.83 11.32
N GLU A 55 -0.41 2.70 12.61
CA GLU A 55 0.08 3.77 13.48
C GLU A 55 1.57 4.08 13.33
N GLN A 56 2.34 3.22 12.67
CA GLN A 56 3.78 3.38 12.49
C GLN A 56 4.12 3.47 11.00
N LEU A 57 4.74 4.58 10.59
CA LEU A 57 5.45 4.68 9.33
C LEU A 57 6.90 4.27 9.57
N ILE A 58 7.34 3.18 8.94
CA ILE A 58 8.66 2.58 9.13
C ILE A 58 9.69 3.18 8.18
N ASP A 59 9.31 3.38 6.92
CA ASP A 59 10.20 3.84 5.86
C ASP A 59 9.42 4.56 4.75
N VAL A 60 10.09 5.51 4.08
CA VAL A 60 9.63 6.14 2.85
C VAL A 60 10.75 6.06 1.82
N SER A 61 10.46 5.48 0.67
CA SER A 61 11.42 5.29 -0.42
C SER A 61 10.88 5.86 -1.72
N GLY A 62 11.70 6.63 -2.44
CA GLY A 62 11.41 7.09 -3.79
C GLY A 62 11.92 6.09 -4.83
N LEU A 63 11.13 5.85 -5.88
CA LEU A 63 11.47 4.95 -6.98
C LEU A 63 11.53 5.73 -8.28
N ASP A 64 12.55 5.48 -9.11
CA ASP A 64 12.64 5.98 -10.49
C ASP A 64 12.51 4.81 -11.48
N TYR A 65 11.48 4.87 -12.31
CA TYR A 65 11.13 3.84 -13.29
C TYR A 65 11.73 4.11 -14.68
N GLN A 66 12.57 5.14 -14.87
CA GLN A 66 13.08 5.54 -16.19
C GLN A 66 13.61 4.37 -17.05
N THR A 67 14.31 3.42 -16.44
CA THR A 67 14.90 2.25 -17.13
C THR A 67 14.40 0.92 -16.55
N TRP A 68 13.29 0.95 -15.81
CA TRP A 68 12.79 -0.23 -15.11
C TRP A 68 12.41 -1.35 -16.08
N ALA A 69 12.80 -2.58 -15.73
CA ALA A 69 12.62 -3.77 -16.56
C ALA A 69 13.21 -3.66 -17.99
N ASN A 70 14.19 -2.79 -18.21
CA ASN A 70 14.83 -2.54 -19.51
C ASN A 70 13.83 -2.17 -20.62
N GLN A 71 12.73 -1.51 -20.27
CA GLN A 71 11.68 -1.10 -21.20
C GLN A 71 11.24 0.34 -20.91
N VAL A 72 10.61 0.98 -21.90
CA VAL A 72 9.99 2.29 -21.71
C VAL A 72 8.83 2.13 -20.73
N TRP A 73 8.90 2.83 -19.60
CA TRP A 73 7.83 2.85 -18.62
C TRP A 73 6.66 3.69 -19.13
N GLY A 74 5.47 3.08 -19.24
CA GLY A 74 4.28 3.71 -19.80
C GLY A 74 3.45 4.56 -18.83
N ARG A 75 3.97 4.82 -17.63
CA ARG A 75 3.30 5.56 -16.53
C ARG A 75 4.23 6.63 -15.93
N GLU A 76 3.85 7.20 -14.80
CA GLU A 76 4.64 8.17 -14.04
C GLU A 76 6.05 7.64 -13.78
N ARG A 77 7.07 8.48 -14.05
CA ARG A 77 8.48 8.12 -13.89
C ARG A 77 8.82 7.81 -12.43
N PHE A 78 8.24 8.55 -11.49
CA PHE A 78 8.55 8.41 -10.08
C PHE A 78 7.37 7.84 -9.31
N ALA A 79 7.66 7.01 -8.32
CA ALA A 79 6.69 6.63 -7.29
C ALA A 79 7.30 6.78 -5.90
N VAL A 80 6.43 6.75 -4.90
CA VAL A 80 6.82 6.72 -3.49
C VAL A 80 6.21 5.47 -2.88
N ALA A 81 7.03 4.67 -2.20
CA ALA A 81 6.57 3.55 -1.39
C ALA A 81 6.71 3.89 0.09
N THR A 82 5.69 3.60 0.88
CA THR A 82 5.72 3.76 2.33
C THR A 82 5.50 2.43 3.01
N HIS A 83 6.41 2.05 3.90
CA HIS A 83 6.24 0.82 4.68
C HIS A 83 5.51 1.16 5.98
N LEU A 84 4.34 0.58 6.18
CA LEU A 84 3.47 0.82 7.32
C LEU A 84 3.36 -0.43 8.21
N LEU A 85 3.29 -0.19 9.52
CA LEU A 85 3.10 -1.21 10.54
C LEU A 85 1.91 -0.83 11.43
N SER A 86 0.96 -1.76 11.56
CA SER A 86 0.00 -1.75 12.65
C SER A 86 0.51 -2.66 13.75
N ILE A 87 0.78 -2.09 14.92
CA ILE A 87 1.11 -2.87 16.12
C ILE A 87 -0.17 -3.47 16.67
N ALA A 88 -1.25 -2.68 16.73
CA ALA A 88 -2.56 -3.10 17.24
C ALA A 88 -3.10 -4.35 16.51
N ASN A 89 -3.04 -4.37 15.18
CA ASN A 89 -3.54 -5.48 14.37
C ASN A 89 -2.43 -6.43 13.90
N ASN A 90 -1.16 -6.15 14.25
CA ASN A 90 0.03 -6.87 13.80
C ASN A 90 0.10 -6.96 12.26
N TRP A 91 -0.16 -5.88 11.54
CA TRP A 91 -0.16 -5.88 10.06
C TRP A 91 1.01 -5.12 9.48
N ARG A 92 1.46 -5.56 8.30
CA ARG A 92 2.41 -4.83 7.48
C ARG A 92 1.78 -4.58 6.12
N LEU A 93 1.95 -3.37 5.63
CA LEU A 93 1.45 -2.92 4.33
C LEU A 93 2.53 -2.05 3.67
N ARG A 94 2.62 -2.15 2.34
CA ARG A 94 3.35 -1.19 1.51
C ARG A 94 2.37 -0.40 0.66
#